data_AF-A0A8X7UW70-F1
#
_entry.id   AF-A0A8X7UW70-F1
#
_cell.length_a   1.000
_cell.length_b   1.000
_cell.length_c   1.000
_cell.angle_alpha   90.00
_cell.angle_beta   90.00
_cell.angle_gamma   90.00
#
_symmetry.space_group_name_H-M   'P 1'
#
loop_
_entity.id
_entity.type
_entity.pdbx_description
1 polymer ?
#
loop_
_entity_poly.entity_id
_entity_poly.type
_entity_poly.pdbx_seq_one_letter_code
_entity_poly.pdbx_strand_id
1 'polypeptide(L)'
;MTEGSFAVVEKLRDGGKWVPVYDDDDFSVKFKWSRQVKLSPESQATVEWRIPESAVTGVYRLRHYGASKSLFGAITSFSGSSGAFVVV
;
A
#
# COMPACT_ATOMS: atom_id res chain seq x y z
N MET A 1 -5.61 -9.64 5.37
CA MET A 1 -4.68 -10.78 5.30
C MET A 1 -4.27 -11.08 6.72
N THR A 2 -4.28 -12.33 7.16
CA THR A 2 -3.73 -12.66 8.48
C THR A 2 -2.22 -12.71 8.35
N GLU A 3 -1.47 -12.08 9.26
CA GLU A 3 0.00 -12.00 9.24
C GLU A 3 0.61 -11.33 7.98
N GLY A 4 -0.13 -10.45 7.31
CA GLY A 4 0.38 -9.70 6.14
C GLY A 4 -0.24 -8.32 6.02
N SER A 5 0.38 -7.44 5.23
CA SER A 5 0.02 -6.02 5.16
C SER A 5 -0.81 -5.68 3.92
N PHE A 6 -1.83 -4.83 4.06
CA PHE A 6 -2.57 -4.26 2.94
C PHE A 6 -1.82 -3.12 2.24
N ALA A 7 -0.91 -2.45 2.94
CA ALA A 7 -0.19 -1.30 2.41
C ALA A 7 1.19 -1.14 3.06
N VAL A 8 2.22 -1.00 2.24
CA VAL A 8 3.58 -0.73 2.70
C VAL A 8 4.16 0.50 2.02
N VAL A 9 5.08 1.15 2.72
CA VAL A 9 5.97 2.17 2.18
C VAL A 9 7.31 1.52 1.90
N GLU A 10 7.75 1.54 0.65
CA GLU A 10 9.04 0.97 0.26
C GLU A 10 10.06 2.08 0.00
N LYS A 11 11.28 1.91 0.50
CA LYS A 11 12.43 2.78 0.18
C LYS A 11 13.30 2.10 -0.87
N LEU A 12 13.76 2.87 -1.86
CA LEU A 12 14.77 2.41 -2.81
C LEU A 12 16.13 2.33 -2.11
N ARG A 13 16.75 1.15 -2.18
CA ARG A 13 18.10 0.87 -1.66
C ARG A 13 19.09 0.75 -2.81
N ASP A 14 20.38 0.73 -2.44
CA ASP A 14 21.47 0.49 -3.38
C ASP A 14 21.23 -0.79 -4.19
N GLY A 15 21.57 -0.74 -5.49
CA GLY A 15 21.27 -1.82 -6.42
C GLY A 15 19.81 -1.85 -6.90
N GLY A 16 19.04 -0.79 -6.69
CA GLY A 16 17.71 -0.61 -7.29
C GLY A 16 16.60 -1.45 -6.64
N LYS A 17 16.84 -1.99 -5.44
CA LYS A 17 15.89 -2.84 -4.72
C LYS A 17 14.93 -1.99 -3.88
N TRP A 18 13.65 -2.31 -3.96
CA TRP A 18 12.62 -1.75 -3.10
C TRP A 18 12.51 -2.58 -1.82
N VAL A 19 12.59 -1.94 -0.65
CA VAL A 19 12.51 -2.61 0.65
C VAL A 19 11.41 -1.94 1.48
N PRO A 20 10.44 -2.68 2.02
CA PRO A 20 9.45 -2.16 2.96
C PRO A 20 10.15 -1.56 4.18
N VAL A 21 9.76 -0.36 4.57
CA VAL A 21 10.29 0.35 5.74
C VAL A 21 9.21 0.87 6.67
N TYR A 22 7.96 0.92 6.22
CA TYR A 22 6.76 1.08 7.03
C TYR A 22 5.64 0.21 6.48
N ASP A 23 4.73 -0.26 7.32
CA ASP A 23 3.54 -1.02 6.94
C ASP A 23 2.27 -0.51 7.64
N ASP A 24 1.13 -1.16 7.42
CA ASP A 24 -0.17 -0.75 7.96
C ASP A 24 -0.37 -1.05 9.45
N ASP A 25 0.64 -1.56 10.15
CA ASP A 25 0.70 -1.59 11.62
C ASP A 25 1.42 -0.34 12.19
N ASP A 26 2.17 0.40 11.36
CA ASP A 26 2.73 1.69 11.75
C ASP A 26 1.64 2.78 11.81
N PHE A 27 1.58 3.55 12.91
CA PHE A 27 0.67 4.70 13.04
C PHE A 27 0.80 5.74 11.91
N SER A 28 1.95 5.76 11.24
CA SER A 28 2.25 6.66 10.13
C SER A 28 1.58 6.24 8.82
N VAL A 29 1.15 4.99 8.67
CA VAL A 29 0.51 4.46 7.47
C VAL A 29 -0.96 4.19 7.77
N LYS A 30 -1.83 4.63 6.85
CA LYS A 30 -3.26 4.34 6.94
C LYS A 30 -3.75 3.74 5.66
N PHE A 31 -4.37 2.57 5.78
CA PHE A 31 -5.14 1.96 4.72
C PHE A 31 -6.62 2.29 4.92
N LYS A 32 -7.24 2.92 3.91
CA LYS A 32 -8.66 3.23 3.89
C LYS A 32 -9.31 2.51 2.72
N TRP A 33 -10.36 1.76 2.99
CA TRP A 33 -11.14 1.09 1.97
C TRP A 33 -12.53 1.70 1.88
N SER A 34 -12.99 1.95 0.66
CA SER A 34 -14.33 2.49 0.43
C SER A 34 -14.95 1.96 -0.86
N ARG A 35 -16.28 2.07 -0.96
CA ARG A 35 -17.01 1.94 -2.21
C ARG A 35 -17.72 3.26 -2.48
N GLN A 36 -17.78 3.67 -3.74
CA GLN A 36 -18.50 4.88 -4.14
C GLN A 36 -20.00 4.77 -3.82
N VAL A 37 -20.57 3.58 -3.98
CA VAL A 37 -21.95 3.24 -3.59
C VAL A 37 -21.99 1.85 -2.95
N LYS A 38 -22.97 1.60 -2.06
CA LYS A 38 -23.03 0.42 -1.17
C LYS A 38 -22.91 -0.93 -1.89
N LEU A 39 -23.40 -1.03 -3.12
CA LEU A 39 -23.42 -2.27 -3.93
C LEU A 39 -22.50 -2.21 -5.16
N SER A 40 -21.58 -1.24 -5.23
CA SER A 40 -20.64 -1.18 -6.36
C SER A 40 -19.76 -2.42 -6.39
N PRO A 41 -19.55 -3.07 -7.55
CA PRO A 41 -18.54 -4.12 -7.68
C PRO A 41 -17.12 -3.55 -7.52
N GLU A 42 -16.94 -2.26 -7.77
CA GLU A 42 -15.67 -1.54 -7.62
C GLU A 42 -15.50 -1.00 -6.20
N SER A 43 -14.24 -0.88 -5.78
CA SER A 43 -13.84 -0.28 -4.51
C SER A 43 -12.56 0.51 -4.68
N GLN A 44 -12.33 1.47 -3.80
CA GLN A 44 -11.10 2.25 -3.74
C GLN A 44 -10.30 1.88 -2.49
N ALA A 45 -9.00 1.69 -2.70
CA ALA A 45 -8.00 1.52 -1.67
C ALA A 45 -7.14 2.78 -1.63
N THR A 46 -7.27 3.58 -0.57
CA THR A 46 -6.45 4.77 -0.35
C THR A 46 -5.38 4.44 0.68
N VAL A 47 -4.13 4.60 0.28
CA VAL A 47 -2.97 4.48 1.17
C VAL A 47 -2.48 5.88 1.49
N GLU A 48 -2.42 6.21 2.77
CA GLU A 48 -1.85 7.46 3.26
C GLU A 48 -0.59 7.15 4.06
N TRP A 49 0.48 7.90 3.80
CA TRP A 49 1.69 7.85 4.61
C TRP A 49 1.99 9.25 5.13
N ARG A 50 1.89 9.41 6.46
CA ARG A 50 2.33 10.60 7.16
C ARG A 50 3.81 10.43 7.49
N ILE A 51 4.67 11.03 6.67
CA ILE A 51 6.14 10.92 6.81
C ILE A 51 6.56 11.27 8.25
N PRO A 52 7.14 10.34 9.03
CA PRO A 52 7.60 10.61 10.38
C PRO A 52 8.91 11.41 10.35
N GLU A 53 9.20 12.15 11.42
CA GLU A 53 10.44 12.95 11.55
C GLU A 53 11.71 12.09 11.48
N SER A 54 11.62 10.80 11.85
CA SER A 54 12.71 9.83 11.76
C SER A 54 12.93 9.28 10.35
N ALA A 55 12.11 9.65 9.35
CA ALA A 55 12.27 9.16 7.98
C ALA A 55 13.56 9.73 7.36
N VAL A 56 14.42 8.83 6.90
CA VAL A 56 15.68 9.20 6.23
C VAL A 56 15.40 9.67 4.81
N THR A 57 16.02 10.76 4.37
CA THR A 57 16.00 11.24 2.98
C THR A 57 16.21 10.09 1.97
N GLY A 58 15.46 10.13 0.87
CA GLY A 58 15.59 9.13 -0.19
C GLY A 58 14.38 9.02 -1.12
N VAL A 59 14.40 7.98 -1.96
CA VAL A 59 13.33 7.69 -2.91
C VAL A 59 12.41 6.61 -2.35
N TYR A 60 11.12 6.86 -2.39
CA TYR A 60 10.06 6.05 -1.81
C TYR A 60 8.98 5.72 -2.83
N ARG A 61 8.19 4.69 -2.55
CA ARG A 61 6.90 4.43 -3.22
C ARG A 61 5.92 3.78 -2.25
N LEU A 62 4.64 3.89 -2.54
CA LEU A 62 3.60 3.16 -1.84
C LEU A 62 3.32 1.85 -2.61
N ARG A 63 3.07 0.76 -1.88
CA ARG A 63 2.62 -0.50 -2.45
C ARG A 63 1.39 -1.01 -1.72
N HIS A 64 0.37 -1.39 -2.49
CA HIS A 64 -0.87 -1.97 -1.98
C HIS A 64 -0.96 -3.45 -2.36
N TYR A 65 -1.44 -4.25 -1.43
CA TYR A 65 -1.76 -5.66 -1.61
C TYR A 65 -3.26 -5.87 -1.37
N GLY A 66 -3.93 -6.45 -2.35
CA GLY A 66 -5.38 -6.66 -2.33
C GLY A 66 -5.77 -8.04 -2.80
N ALA A 67 -7.05 -8.36 -2.64
CA ALA A 67 -7.66 -9.54 -3.22
C ALA A 67 -9.01 -9.16 -3.82
N SER A 68 -9.30 -9.67 -5.01
CA SER A 68 -10.60 -9.52 -5.67
C SER A 68 -11.33 -10.85 -5.70
N LYS A 69 -12.66 -10.80 -5.68
CA LYS A 69 -13.52 -11.98 -5.77
C LYS A 69 -14.27 -11.94 -7.09
N SER A 70 -14.17 -13.00 -7.88
CA SER A 70 -14.94 -13.16 -9.12
C SER A 70 -16.42 -13.41 -8.82
N LEU A 71 -17.28 -13.25 -9.84
CA LEU A 71 -18.72 -13.49 -9.71
C LEU A 71 -19.04 -14.93 -9.25
N PHE A 72 -18.19 -15.90 -9.62
CA PHE A 72 -18.32 -17.31 -9.23
C PHE A 72 -17.59 -17.66 -7.92
N GLY A 73 -17.04 -16.65 -7.24
CA GLY A 73 -16.54 -16.77 -5.87
C GLY A 73 -15.05 -17.07 -5.72
N ALA A 74 -14.31 -17.22 -6.82
CA ALA A 74 -12.85 -17.39 -6.77
C ALA A 74 -12.18 -16.10 -6.28
N ILE A 75 -11.19 -16.22 -5.39
CA ILE A 75 -10.45 -15.08 -4.84
C ILE A 75 -9.05 -15.05 -5.47
N THR A 76 -8.66 -13.90 -6.01
CA THR A 76 -7.35 -13.69 -6.65
C THR A 76 -6.62 -12.53 -5.99
N SER A 77 -5.38 -12.76 -5.55
CA SER A 77 -4.51 -11.70 -5.02
C SER A 77 -4.00 -10.80 -6.13
N PHE A 78 -3.84 -9.52 -5.84
CA PHE A 78 -3.19 -8.56 -6.72
C PHE A 78 -2.34 -7.58 -5.91
N SER A 79 -1.46 -6.86 -6.59
CA SER A 79 -0.71 -5.77 -5.97
C SER A 79 -0.49 -4.64 -6.96
N GLY A 80 -0.36 -3.42 -6.44
CA GLY A 80 -0.06 -2.22 -7.23
C GLY A 80 0.97 -1.37 -6.52
N SER A 81 1.76 -0.60 -7.27
CA SER A 81 2.74 0.34 -6.73
C SER A 81 2.52 1.73 -7.32
N SER A 82 2.69 2.76 -6.50
CA SER A 82 2.68 4.14 -6.98
C SER A 82 3.92 4.42 -7.84
N GLY A 83 3.92 5.58 -8.51
CA GLY A 83 5.16 6.20 -8.95
C GLY A 83 6.10 6.45 -7.77
N ALA A 84 7.40 6.53 -8.06
CA ALA A 84 8.41 6.86 -7.07
C ALA A 84 8.36 8.37 -6.74
N PHE A 85 8.66 8.73 -5.49
CA PHE A 85 8.73 10.10 -5.02
C PHE A 85 9.89 10.29 -4.04
N VAL A 86 10.37 11.53 -3.92
CA VAL A 86 11.53 11.86 -3.05
C VAL A 86 11.02 12.43 -1.73
N VAL A 87 11.57 11.94 -0.63
CA VAL A 87 11.46 12.56 0.70
C VAL A 87 12.79 13.25 0.96
N VAL A 88 12.76 14.55 1.24
CA VAL A 88 13.93 15.40 1.51
C VAL A 88 14.06 15.72 2.98
#